data_AF-A0A3C1F512-F1
#
_entry.id   AF-A0A3C1F512-F1
#
_cell.length_a   1.000
_cell.length_b   1.000
_cell.length_c   1.000
_cell.angle_alpha   90.00
_cell.angle_beta   90.00
_cell.angle_gamma   90.00
#
_symmetry.space_group_name_H-M   'P 1'
#
loop_
_entity.id
_entity.type
_entity.pdbx_description
1 polymer ?
#
loop_
_entity_poly.entity_id
_entity_poly.type
_entity_poly.pdbx_seq_one_letter_code
_entity_poly.pdbx_strand_id
1 'polypeptide(L)'
;RLSPEALERLSAYEWPGNVRELENCIKQAMVLGQGDVLMPEHLRLGQSSAVQLRSAPESLNAVRELARQHLEQAPGSAHQHLIEQVEAQLILEALMQTQGNLAQAAKLLGITRPTLREKISKYRIQRRVHLNQREG
;
A
#
# COMPACT_ATOMS: atom_id res chain seq x y z
N ARG A 1 -15.60 25.98 17.58
CA ARG A 1 -15.49 25.47 18.98
C ARG A 1 -16.08 24.07 19.03
N LEU A 2 -15.64 23.19 19.95
CA LEU A 2 -16.26 21.88 20.17
C LEU A 2 -17.23 21.98 21.34
N SER A 3 -18.40 21.33 21.26
CA SER A 3 -19.25 21.18 22.43
C SER A 3 -18.59 20.20 23.43
N PRO A 4 -18.89 20.31 24.74
CA PRO A 4 -18.37 19.37 25.74
C PRO A 4 -18.68 17.91 25.40
N GLU A 5 -19.88 17.64 24.87
CA GLU A 5 -20.34 16.31 24.48
C GLU A 5 -19.57 15.81 23.24
N ALA A 6 -19.22 16.70 22.32
CA ALA A 6 -18.40 16.35 21.16
C ALA A 6 -16.98 15.98 21.60
N LEU A 7 -16.44 16.69 22.60
CA LEU A 7 -15.13 16.39 23.18
C LEU A 7 -15.14 15.02 23.88
N GLU A 8 -16.14 14.73 24.71
CA GLU A 8 -16.29 13.42 25.35
C GLU A 8 -16.33 12.28 24.32
N ARG A 9 -17.07 12.47 23.23
CA ARG A 9 -17.16 11.46 22.17
C ARG A 9 -15.83 11.22 21.45
N LEU A 10 -15.03 12.27 21.24
CA LEU A 10 -13.68 12.16 20.66
C LEU A 10 -12.70 11.46 21.61
N SER A 11 -12.80 11.75 22.91
CA SER A 11 -11.95 11.16 23.94
C SER A 11 -12.29 9.70 24.24
N ALA A 12 -13.55 9.30 24.12
CA ALA A 12 -14.01 7.94 24.35
C ALA A 12 -13.82 7.00 23.14
N TYR A 13 -13.47 7.53 21.96
CA TYR A 13 -13.31 6.73 20.75
C TYR A 13 -11.90 6.15 20.65
N GLU A 14 -11.80 4.83 20.44
CA GLU A 14 -10.52 4.19 20.13
C GLU A 14 -10.14 4.47 18.69
N TRP A 15 -9.06 5.23 18.48
CA TRP A 15 -8.59 5.66 17.16
C TRP A 15 -7.67 4.61 16.53
N PRO A 16 -8.12 3.81 15.55
CA PRO A 16 -7.30 2.76 14.94
C PRO A 16 -6.12 3.29 14.08
N GLY A 17 -6.17 4.56 13.65
CA GLY A 17 -5.21 5.15 12.70
C GLY A 17 -4.45 6.40 13.16
N ASN A 18 -4.31 6.65 14.47
CA ASN A 18 -3.58 7.78 15.08
C ASN A 18 -4.16 9.19 14.78
N VAL A 19 -3.37 10.25 15.06
CA VAL A 19 -3.69 11.70 14.93
C VAL A 19 -4.25 12.09 13.56
N ARG A 20 -3.89 11.39 12.48
CA ARG A 20 -4.42 11.66 11.13
C ARG A 20 -5.91 11.38 11.02
N GLU A 21 -6.42 10.38 11.74
CA GLU A 21 -7.86 10.10 11.76
C GLU A 21 -8.62 11.17 12.55
N LEU A 22 -8.06 11.63 13.67
CA LEU A 22 -8.61 12.75 14.44
C LEU A 22 -8.65 14.02 13.58
N GLU A 23 -7.56 14.35 12.90
CA GLU A 23 -7.46 15.52 12.02
C GLU A 23 -8.53 15.47 10.90
N ASN A 24 -8.67 14.32 10.23
CA ASN A 24 -9.67 14.15 9.18
C ASN A 24 -11.10 14.23 9.71
N CYS A 25 -11.37 13.65 10.90
CA CYS A 25 -12.66 13.74 11.55
C CYS A 25 -13.04 15.20 11.86
N ILE A 26 -12.10 15.97 12.43
CA ILE A 26 -12.33 17.39 12.72
C ILE A 26 -12.51 18.21 11.44
N LYS A 27 -11.70 17.98 10.40
CA LYS A 27 -11.87 18.66 9.09
C LYS A 27 -13.24 18.41 8.50
N GLN A 28 -13.74 17.16 8.53
CA GLN A 28 -15.08 16.84 8.03
C GLN A 28 -16.18 17.43 8.90
N ALA A 29 -16.02 17.40 10.22
CA ALA A 29 -16.98 18.01 11.13
C ALA A 29 -17.08 19.53 10.89
N MET A 30 -15.98 20.22 10.58
CA MET A 30 -15.98 21.63 10.20
C MET A 30 -16.72 21.91 8.88
N VAL A 31 -16.69 20.98 7.92
CA VAL A 31 -17.43 21.11 6.65
C VAL A 31 -18.93 20.87 6.85
N LEU A 32 -19.30 19.95 7.75
CA LEU A 32 -20.68 19.55 8.00
C LEU A 32 -21.39 20.43 9.03
N GLY A 33 -20.63 21.01 9.97
CA GLY A 33 -21.16 21.83 11.04
C GLY A 33 -21.68 23.16 10.50
N GLN A 34 -22.96 23.42 10.73
CA GLN A 34 -23.54 24.74 10.52
C GLN A 34 -23.45 25.52 11.83
N GLY A 35 -22.63 26.58 11.86
CA GLY A 35 -22.43 27.46 13.01
C GLY A 35 -21.06 27.32 13.71
N ASP A 36 -20.87 28.07 14.80
CA ASP A 36 -19.56 28.22 15.48
C ASP A 36 -19.20 27.06 16.43
N VAL A 37 -20.12 26.12 16.68
CA VAL A 37 -19.96 25.01 17.63
C VAL A 37 -20.22 23.67 16.95
N LEU A 38 -19.23 22.78 16.99
CA LEU A 38 -19.31 21.41 16.50
C LEU A 38 -19.98 20.52 17.56
N MET A 39 -21.13 19.96 17.17
CA MET A 39 -21.92 19.02 17.97
C MET A 39 -21.51 17.56 17.69
N PRO A 40 -21.84 16.61 18.59
CA PRO A 40 -21.49 15.19 18.45
C PRO A 40 -21.99 14.53 17.16
N GLU A 41 -23.05 15.06 16.56
CA GLU A 41 -23.66 14.60 15.29
C GLU A 41 -22.85 14.98 14.06
N HIS A 42 -22.00 16.00 14.15
CA HIS A 42 -21.06 16.37 13.08
C HIS A 42 -19.82 15.47 13.06
N LEU A 43 -19.57 14.72 14.14
CA LEU A 43 -18.42 13.83 14.27
C LEU A 43 -18.71 12.46 13.64
N ARG A 44 -18.16 12.22 12.45
CA ARG A 44 -18.27 10.94 11.73
C ARG A 44 -17.26 9.89 12.22
N LEU A 45 -17.33 9.56 13.50
CA LEU A 45 -16.48 8.53 14.13
C LEU A 45 -16.82 7.15 13.56
N GLY A 46 -15.80 6.36 13.19
CA GLY A 46 -15.95 5.03 12.60
C GLY A 46 -16.45 4.98 11.14
N GLN A 47 -16.96 6.06 10.58
CA GLN A 47 -17.38 6.11 9.17
C GLN A 47 -16.21 6.37 8.22
N SER A 48 -15.20 7.15 8.63
CA SER A 48 -14.05 7.45 7.76
C SER A 48 -13.17 6.23 7.47
N SER A 49 -12.98 5.35 8.45
CA SER A 49 -12.23 4.10 8.25
C SER A 49 -13.11 3.05 7.55
N ALA A 50 -14.41 2.95 7.88
CA ALA A 50 -15.31 1.99 7.26
C ALA A 50 -15.66 2.32 5.79
N VAL A 51 -15.77 3.59 5.39
CA VAL A 51 -16.05 3.98 3.99
C VAL A 51 -14.79 3.78 3.13
N GLN A 52 -13.59 4.05 3.65
CA GLN A 52 -12.34 3.71 2.93
C GLN A 52 -12.11 2.19 2.84
N LEU A 53 -12.58 1.41 3.82
CA LEU A 53 -12.55 -0.06 3.78
C LEU A 53 -13.59 -0.66 2.83
N ARG A 54 -14.77 -0.04 2.70
CA ARG A 54 -15.86 -0.52 1.83
C ARG A 54 -15.72 -0.11 0.37
N SER A 55 -14.89 0.90 0.09
CA SER A 55 -14.63 1.41 -1.27
C SER A 55 -13.14 1.39 -1.61
N ALA A 56 -12.36 0.51 -0.96
CA ALA A 56 -11.00 0.26 -1.41
C ALA A 56 -11.07 -0.30 -2.85
N PRO A 57 -10.25 0.21 -3.78
CA PRO A 57 -10.07 -0.42 -5.08
C PRO A 57 -9.84 -1.91 -4.89
N GLU A 58 -10.39 -2.74 -5.76
CA GLU A 58 -10.26 -4.21 -5.68
C GLU A 58 -8.80 -4.66 -5.51
N SER A 59 -7.87 -3.93 -6.13
CA SER A 59 -6.42 -4.11 -5.97
C SER A 59 -5.92 -3.95 -4.53
N LEU A 60 -6.44 -2.98 -3.77
CA LEU A 60 -6.06 -2.74 -2.38
C LEU A 60 -6.61 -3.84 -1.45
N ASN A 61 -7.78 -4.38 -1.76
CA ASN A 61 -8.33 -5.53 -1.03
C ASN A 61 -7.52 -6.80 -1.30
N ALA A 62 -7.12 -7.05 -2.55
CA ALA A 62 -6.24 -8.16 -2.90
C ALA A 62 -4.89 -8.08 -2.17
N VAL A 63 -4.27 -6.89 -2.10
CA VAL A 63 -3.02 -6.69 -1.35
C VAL A 63 -3.20 -6.95 0.15
N ARG A 64 -4.32 -6.52 0.74
CA ARG A 64 -4.62 -6.78 2.16
C ARG A 64 -4.73 -8.28 2.45
N GLU A 65 -5.43 -9.01 1.60
CA GLU A 65 -5.61 -10.45 1.78
C GLU A 65 -4.28 -11.20 1.66
N LEU A 66 -3.45 -10.85 0.66
CA LEU A 66 -2.09 -11.39 0.53
C LEU A 66 -1.23 -11.12 1.78
N ALA A 67 -1.28 -9.90 2.31
CA ALA A 67 -0.55 -9.53 3.52
C ALA A 67 -1.01 -10.34 4.74
N ARG A 68 -2.32 -10.55 4.91
CA ARG A 68 -2.89 -11.35 6.00
C ARG A 68 -2.38 -12.81 5.92
N GLN A 69 -2.47 -13.43 4.74
CA GLN A 69 -2.03 -14.81 4.54
C GLN A 69 -0.56 -15.00 4.88
N HIS A 70 0.31 -14.08 4.44
CA HIS A 70 1.74 -14.17 4.75
C HIS A 70 2.04 -13.96 6.25
N LEU A 71 1.32 -13.08 6.93
CA LEU A 71 1.46 -12.86 8.38
C LEU A 71 1.05 -14.11 9.19
N GLU A 72 0.00 -14.81 8.75
CA GLU A 72 -0.46 -16.05 9.38
C GLU A 72 0.49 -17.23 9.12
N GLN A 73 1.03 -17.36 7.91
CA GLN A 73 1.88 -18.47 7.52
C GLN A 73 3.31 -18.36 8.06
N ALA A 74 3.86 -17.14 8.16
CA ALA A 74 5.26 -16.91 8.46
C ALA A 74 5.47 -15.68 9.35
N PRO A 75 4.98 -15.70 10.60
CA PRO A 75 5.17 -14.59 11.53
C PRO A 75 6.67 -14.30 11.72
N GLY A 76 7.06 -13.02 11.62
CA GLY A 76 8.45 -12.57 11.75
C GLY A 76 9.27 -12.56 10.44
N SER A 77 8.86 -13.31 9.40
CA SER A 77 9.51 -13.27 8.07
C SER A 77 8.57 -12.86 6.93
N ALA A 78 7.26 -12.74 7.21
CA ALA A 78 6.23 -12.33 6.27
C ALA A 78 6.59 -11.08 5.45
N HIS A 79 7.12 -10.04 6.11
CA HIS A 79 7.55 -8.81 5.45
C HIS A 79 8.64 -9.08 4.41
N GLN A 80 9.70 -9.79 4.79
CA GLN A 80 10.80 -10.09 3.88
C GLN A 80 10.31 -10.93 2.69
N HIS A 81 9.55 -11.99 2.93
CA HIS A 81 9.04 -12.84 1.86
C HIS A 81 8.12 -12.09 0.88
N LEU A 82 7.26 -11.20 1.37
CA LEU A 82 6.34 -10.46 0.51
C LEU A 82 7.09 -9.43 -0.35
N ILE A 83 8.05 -8.70 0.23
CA ILE A 83 8.89 -7.76 -0.51
C ILE A 83 9.71 -8.47 -1.57
N GLU A 84 10.33 -9.60 -1.25
CA GLU A 84 11.14 -10.37 -2.20
C GLU A 84 10.30 -10.88 -3.37
N GLN A 85 9.08 -11.37 -3.12
CA GLN A 85 8.16 -11.81 -4.17
C GLN A 85 7.71 -10.65 -5.08
N VAL A 86 7.28 -9.54 -4.50
CA VAL A 86 6.82 -8.37 -5.27
C VAL A 86 7.97 -7.78 -6.08
N GLU A 87 9.16 -7.67 -5.49
CA GLU A 87 10.35 -7.17 -6.17
C GLU A 87 10.78 -8.09 -7.33
N ALA A 88 10.75 -9.41 -7.14
CA ALA A 88 11.06 -10.35 -8.21
C ALA A 88 10.09 -10.25 -9.39
N GLN A 89 8.79 -10.09 -9.12
CA GLN A 89 7.78 -9.90 -10.17
C GLN A 89 7.98 -8.57 -10.93
N LEU A 90 8.25 -7.47 -10.22
CA LEU A 90 8.57 -6.18 -10.84
C LEU A 90 9.78 -6.27 -11.77
N ILE A 91 10.84 -6.95 -11.34
CA ILE A 91 12.04 -7.16 -12.15
C ILE A 91 11.71 -7.98 -13.40
N LEU A 92 10.94 -9.05 -13.26
CA LEU A 92 10.56 -9.91 -14.38
C LEU A 92 9.74 -9.14 -15.41
N GLU A 93 8.75 -8.36 -14.98
CA GLU A 93 7.92 -7.52 -15.84
C GLU A 93 8.75 -6.47 -16.59
N ALA A 94 9.66 -5.78 -15.89
CA ALA A 94 10.56 -4.83 -16.52
C ALA A 94 11.50 -5.47 -17.55
N LEU A 95 11.98 -6.69 -17.28
CA LEU A 95 12.78 -7.45 -18.25
C LEU A 95 11.95 -7.86 -19.48
N MET A 96 10.68 -8.24 -19.30
CA MET A 96 9.79 -8.59 -20.40
C MET A 96 9.50 -7.38 -21.30
N GLN A 97 9.12 -6.25 -20.70
CA GLN A 97 8.83 -5.01 -21.45
C GLN A 97 10.04 -4.49 -22.23
N THR A 98 11.24 -4.77 -21.74
CA THR A 98 12.50 -4.33 -22.36
C THR A 98 13.22 -5.43 -23.15
N GLN A 99 12.55 -6.58 -23.37
CA GLN A 99 13.09 -7.72 -24.11
C GLN A 99 14.46 -8.20 -23.59
N GLY A 100 14.67 -8.11 -22.27
CA GLY A 100 15.91 -8.49 -21.60
C GLY A 100 17.01 -7.43 -21.61
N ASN A 101 16.74 -6.21 -22.09
CA ASN A 101 17.71 -5.12 -22.04
C ASN A 101 17.90 -4.59 -20.61
N LEU A 102 18.95 -5.06 -19.94
CA LEU A 102 19.27 -4.69 -18.56
C LEU A 102 19.42 -3.18 -18.32
N ALA A 103 19.89 -2.39 -19.31
CA ALA A 103 20.03 -0.94 -19.11
C ALA A 103 18.66 -0.26 -19.08
N GLN A 104 17.79 -0.64 -20.02
CA GLN A 104 16.44 -0.13 -20.10
C GLN A 104 15.59 -0.62 -18.93
N ALA A 105 15.71 -1.90 -18.55
CA ALA A 105 15.01 -2.45 -17.39
C ALA A 105 15.41 -1.74 -16.09
N ALA A 106 16.71 -1.51 -15.87
CA ALA A 106 17.20 -0.78 -14.70
C ALA A 106 16.68 0.67 -14.68
N LYS A 107 16.69 1.35 -15.84
CA LYS A 107 16.11 2.69 -15.99
C LYS A 107 14.61 2.71 -15.71
N LEU A 108 13.86 1.72 -16.21
CA LEU A 108 12.41 1.59 -16.01
C LEU A 108 12.07 1.37 -14.53
N LEU A 109 12.88 0.57 -13.83
CA LEU A 109 12.75 0.30 -12.40
C LEU A 109 13.30 1.43 -11.51
N GLY A 110 13.96 2.44 -12.09
CA GLY A 110 14.57 3.54 -11.33
C GLY A 110 15.78 3.13 -10.48
N ILE A 111 16.46 2.02 -10.81
CA ILE A 111 17.64 1.51 -10.10
C ILE A 111 18.86 1.44 -11.00
N THR A 112 20.04 1.23 -10.41
CA THR A 112 21.27 1.06 -11.18
C THR A 112 21.36 -0.33 -11.82
N ARG A 113 22.07 -0.44 -12.94
CA ARG A 113 22.34 -1.72 -13.62
C ARG A 113 23.04 -2.75 -12.71
N PRO A 114 24.06 -2.38 -11.90
CA PRO A 114 24.65 -3.28 -10.91
C PRO A 114 23.64 -3.80 -9.89
N THR A 115 22.81 -2.92 -9.32
CA THR A 115 21.75 -3.30 -8.36
C THR A 115 20.75 -4.28 -8.98
N LEU A 116 20.33 -4.03 -10.23
CA LEU A 116 19.44 -4.95 -10.94
C LEU A 116 20.09 -6.33 -11.13
N ARG A 117 21.36 -6.39 -11.50
CA ARG A 117 22.09 -7.65 -11.70
C ARG A 117 22.19 -8.45 -10.40
N GLU A 118 22.49 -7.78 -9.29
CA GLU A 118 22.52 -8.39 -7.95
C GLU A 118 21.15 -8.98 -7.59
N LYS A 119 20.07 -8.21 -7.79
CA LYS A 119 18.70 -8.66 -7.50
C LYS A 119 18.25 -9.84 -8.38
N ILE A 120 18.60 -9.85 -9.66
CA ILE A 120 18.33 -10.99 -10.57
C ILE A 120 19.01 -12.27 -10.05
N SER A 121 20.26 -12.15 -9.60
CA SER A 121 21.01 -13.26 -9.02
C SER A 121 20.41 -13.72 -7.69
N LYS A 122 20.07 -12.77 -6.81
CA LYS A 122 19.48 -13.04 -5.49
C LYS A 122 18.16 -13.81 -5.61
N TYR A 123 17.28 -13.39 -6.51
CA TYR A 123 15.95 -13.99 -6.67
C TYR A 123 15.91 -15.16 -7.65
N ARG A 124 17.07 -15.60 -8.15
CA ARG A 124 17.20 -16.70 -9.13
C ARG A 124 16.19 -16.57 -10.28
N ILE A 125 15.97 -15.35 -10.76
CA ILE A 125 15.03 -15.09 -11.85
C ILE A 125 15.62 -15.76 -13.08
N GLN A 126 15.14 -16.96 -13.38
CA GLN A 126 15.55 -17.70 -14.55
C GLN A 126 15.05 -16.89 -15.73
N ARG A 127 16.03 -16.41 -16.52
CA ARG A 127 15.80 -15.73 -17.77
C ARG A 127 15.04 -16.70 -18.68
N ARG A 128 13.71 -16.75 -18.60
CA ARG A 128 12.83 -17.34 -19.60
C ARG A 128 12.78 -16.43 -20.84
N VAL A 129 13.93 -15.92 -21.25
CA VAL A 129 14.12 -15.34 -22.58
C VAL A 129 14.50 -16.55 -23.42
N HIS A 130 13.54 -17.05 -24.18
CA HIS A 130 13.86 -17.87 -25.34
C HIS A 130 14.84 -17.03 -26.17
N LEU A 131 16.13 -17.38 -26.10
CA LEU A 131 17.07 -17.06 -27.14
C LEU A 131 16.57 -17.83 -28.37
N ASN A 132 15.73 -17.18 -29.17
CA ASN A 132 15.58 -17.58 -30.56
C ASN A 132 16.96 -17.43 -31.17
N GLN A 133 17.69 -18.54 -31.20
CA GLN A 133 18.79 -18.77 -32.11
C GLN A 133 18.24 -18.48 -33.51
N ARG A 134 18.56 -17.29 -34.04
CA ARG A 134 18.62 -17.07 -35.47
C ARG A 134 20.03 -17.49 -35.88
N GLU A 135 20.20 -18.79 -36.09
CA GLU A 135 21.13 -19.24 -37.12
C GLU A 135 20.37 -19.18 -38.44
N GLY A 136 20.88 -18.34 -39.33
CA GLY A 136 20.45 -18.13 -40.71
C GLY A 136 21.58 -17.43 -41.42
#